data_AF-A0AAW2YD19-F1
#
_entry.id   AF-A0AAW2YD19-F1
#
_cell.length_a   1.000
_cell.length_b   1.000
_cell.length_c   1.000
_cell.angle_alpha   90.00
_cell.angle_beta   90.00
_cell.angle_gamma   90.00
#
_symmetry.space_group_name_H-M   'P 1'
#
loop_
_entity.id
_entity.type
_entity.pdbx_description
1 polymer ?
#
loop_
_entity_poly.entity_id
_entity_poly.type
_entity_poly.pdbx_seq_one_letter_code
_entity_poly.pdbx_strand_id
1 'polypeptide(L)'
;MLDYKIHADNNSLYNTPPCYGIYMCGLVFEDLIAQGGLSEVEKKNVKKAGILYDAIDGSKGFYRCPVEKSVRSLMNVPFTLAKPELEAEFIKEAAKEKMVQLKGHRSVGGMRASIYNAMPLAGVEKLVSFMKDFQARHDS
;
A
#
# COMPACT_ATOMS: atom_id res chain seq x y z
N MET A 1 -17.14 27.46 5.04
CA MET A 1 -15.88 26.72 4.74
C MET A 1 -16.13 25.25 4.41
N LEU A 2 -17.05 24.56 5.10
CA LEU A 2 -17.44 23.15 4.81
C LEU A 2 -18.68 23.01 3.90
N ASP A 3 -19.09 24.08 3.23
CA ASP A 3 -20.21 24.06 2.30
C ASP A 3 -19.67 23.84 0.87
N TYR A 4 -19.86 22.62 0.35
CA TYR A 4 -19.41 22.27 -1.00
C TYR A 4 -20.15 23.05 -2.10
N LYS A 5 -21.36 23.54 -1.84
CA LYS A 5 -22.11 24.34 -2.80
C LYS A 5 -21.41 25.68 -3.05
N ILE A 6 -20.99 26.37 -1.98
CA ILE A 6 -20.24 27.63 -2.10
C ILE A 6 -18.94 27.42 -2.89
N HIS A 7 -18.20 26.34 -2.61
CA HIS A 7 -16.97 26.03 -3.36
C HIS A 7 -17.25 25.72 -4.83
N ALA A 8 -18.30 24.94 -5.14
CA ALA A 8 -18.69 24.62 -6.51
C ALA A 8 -19.13 25.88 -7.27
N ASP A 9 -20.01 26.69 -6.67
CA ASP A 9 -20.52 27.93 -7.27
C ASP A 9 -19.38 28.96 -7.53
N ASN A 10 -18.26 28.86 -6.80
CA ASN A 10 -17.07 29.70 -6.99
C ASN A 10 -15.90 28.98 -7.69
N ASN A 11 -16.13 27.84 -8.35
CA ASN A 11 -15.09 27.07 -9.06
C ASN A 11 -13.86 26.72 -8.20
N SER A 12 -14.06 26.42 -6.92
CA SER A 12 -13.02 26.16 -5.91
C SER A 12 -12.13 27.36 -5.58
N LEU A 13 -12.57 28.59 -5.91
CA LEU A 13 -11.84 29.86 -5.70
C LEU A 13 -12.54 30.80 -4.70
N TYR A 14 -13.40 30.27 -3.82
CA TYR A 14 -14.10 31.09 -2.81
C TYR A 14 -13.14 31.84 -1.87
N ASN A 15 -12.00 31.22 -1.54
CA ASN A 15 -10.88 31.81 -0.81
C ASN A 15 -9.56 31.44 -1.49
N THR A 16 -8.42 31.84 -0.92
CA THR A 16 -7.09 31.46 -1.44
C THR A 16 -6.94 29.94 -1.47
N PRO A 17 -6.87 29.30 -2.65
CA PRO A 17 -6.74 27.86 -2.73
C PRO A 17 -5.28 27.44 -2.48
N PRO A 18 -5.02 26.16 -2.19
CA PRO A 18 -3.67 25.63 -2.07
C PRO A 18 -3.05 25.45 -3.48
N CYS A 19 -2.70 26.56 -4.15
CA CYS A 19 -2.28 26.59 -5.56
C CYS A 19 -1.20 25.54 -5.88
N TYR A 20 -0.20 25.39 -5.02
CA TYR A 20 0.86 24.39 -5.21
C TYR A 20 0.36 22.94 -5.11
N GLY A 21 -0.56 22.66 -4.18
CA GLY A 21 -1.18 21.34 -4.07
C GLY A 21 -2.03 20.99 -5.30
N ILE A 22 -2.78 21.97 -5.81
CA ILE A 22 -3.55 21.83 -7.05
C ILE A 22 -2.63 21.55 -8.24
N TYR A 23 -1.52 22.28 -8.36
CA TYR A 23 -0.52 22.06 -9.41
C TYR A 23 0.07 20.64 -9.35
N MET A 24 0.46 20.17 -8.16
CA MET A 24 0.97 18.80 -7.98
C MET A 24 -0.07 17.74 -8.34
N CYS A 25 -1.35 17.94 -8.01
CA CYS A 25 -2.42 17.06 -8.47
C CYS A 25 -2.52 17.04 -10.00
N GLY A 26 -2.40 18.20 -10.66
CA GLY A 26 -2.36 18.31 -12.13
C GLY A 26 -1.27 17.44 -12.74
N LEU A 27 -0.03 17.54 -12.26
CA LEU A 27 1.09 16.72 -12.72
C LEU A 27 0.83 15.21 -12.53
N VAL A 28 0.23 14.82 -11.41
CA VAL A 28 -0.14 13.41 -11.15
C VAL A 28 -1.22 12.94 -12.11
N PHE A 29 -2.22 13.78 -12.42
CA PHE A 29 -3.26 13.43 -13.38
C PHE A 29 -2.72 13.29 -14.80
N GLU A 30 -1.82 14.18 -15.22
CA GLU A 30 -1.12 14.09 -16.51
C GLU A 30 -0.34 12.78 -16.64
N ASP A 31 0.41 12.39 -15.61
CA ASP A 31 1.13 11.11 -15.57
C ASP A 31 0.17 9.91 -15.63
N LEU A 32 -0.94 9.92 -14.88
CA LEU A 32 -1.93 8.83 -14.93
C LEU A 32 -2.56 8.68 -16.31
N ILE A 33 -2.82 9.80 -17.01
CA ILE A 33 -3.31 9.78 -18.40
C ILE A 33 -2.23 9.22 -19.33
N ALA A 34 -0.98 9.66 -19.19
CA ALA A 34 0.15 9.19 -19.99
C ALA A 34 0.42 7.68 -19.79
N GLN A 35 0.12 7.14 -18.61
CA GLN A 35 0.21 5.71 -18.31
C GLN A 35 -0.91 4.85 -18.96
N GLY A 36 -1.86 5.45 -19.67
CA GLY A 36 -3.00 4.75 -20.28
C GLY A 36 -4.31 4.86 -19.48
N GLY A 37 -4.36 5.74 -18.49
CA GLY A 37 -5.56 5.99 -17.69
C GLY A 37 -5.85 4.94 -16.63
N LEU A 38 -7.04 5.04 -16.02
CA LEU A 38 -7.40 4.27 -14.82
C LEU A 38 -7.43 2.76 -15.04
N SER A 39 -7.82 2.28 -16.22
CA SER A 39 -7.86 0.84 -16.52
C SER A 39 -6.47 0.21 -16.50
N GLU A 40 -5.44 0.88 -17.01
CA GLU A 40 -4.06 0.38 -16.96
C GLU A 40 -3.48 0.47 -15.55
N VAL A 41 -3.82 1.54 -14.82
CA VAL A 41 -3.44 1.70 -13.41
C VAL A 41 -4.06 0.59 -12.55
N GLU A 42 -5.33 0.26 -12.76
CA GLU A 42 -6.01 -0.84 -12.09
C GLU A 42 -5.34 -2.18 -12.37
N LYS A 43 -5.06 -2.52 -13.64
CA LYS A 43 -4.34 -3.77 -14.00
C LYS A 43 -3.01 -3.91 -13.26
N LYS A 44 -2.22 -2.82 -13.21
CA LYS A 44 -0.94 -2.79 -12.46
C LYS A 44 -1.16 -3.03 -10.97
N ASN A 45 -2.18 -2.41 -10.39
CA ASN A 45 -2.50 -2.53 -8.97
C ASN A 45 -3.03 -3.91 -8.60
N VAL A 46 -3.88 -4.52 -9.43
CA VAL A 46 -4.33 -5.91 -9.28
C VAL A 46 -3.14 -6.86 -9.31
N LYS A 47 -2.20 -6.69 -10.24
CA LYS A 47 -0.99 -7.51 -10.31
C LYS A 47 -0.13 -7.39 -9.05
N LYS A 48 0.13 -6.16 -8.58
CA LYS A 48 0.89 -5.91 -7.34
C LYS A 48 0.23 -6.56 -6.13
N ALA A 49 -1.07 -6.30 -5.93
CA ALA A 49 -1.81 -6.84 -4.79
C ALA A 49 -1.86 -8.37 -4.83
N GLY A 50 -2.08 -8.96 -6.00
CA GLY A 50 -2.09 -10.42 -6.19
C GLY A 50 -0.80 -11.07 -5.72
N ILE A 51 0.36 -10.58 -6.19
CA ILE A 51 1.68 -11.12 -5.79
C ILE A 51 1.86 -11.13 -4.27
N LEU A 52 1.45 -10.05 -3.58
CA LEU A 52 1.57 -9.95 -2.13
C LEU A 52 0.57 -10.85 -1.40
N TYR A 53 -0.70 -10.88 -1.84
CA TYR A 53 -1.71 -11.73 -1.23
C TYR A 53 -1.44 -13.22 -1.45
N ASP A 54 -0.91 -13.61 -2.61
CA ASP A 54 -0.50 -14.99 -2.88
C ASP A 54 0.63 -15.43 -1.95
N ALA A 55 1.58 -14.53 -1.64
CA ALA A 55 2.62 -14.80 -0.66
C ALA A 55 2.06 -14.97 0.76
N ILE A 56 1.06 -14.16 1.15
CA ILE A 56 0.40 -14.26 2.47
C ILE A 56 -0.40 -15.57 2.55
N ASP A 57 -1.25 -15.83 1.57
CA ASP A 57 -2.14 -17.00 1.57
C ASP A 57 -1.36 -18.32 1.40
N GLY A 58 -0.24 -18.30 0.66
CA GLY A 58 0.66 -19.44 0.48
C GLY A 58 1.59 -19.72 1.67
N SER A 59 1.60 -18.86 2.70
CA SER A 59 2.55 -18.94 3.83
C SER A 59 2.23 -20.00 4.88
N LYS A 60 1.21 -20.85 4.66
CA LYS A 60 0.69 -21.82 5.64
C LYS A 60 0.33 -21.17 6.99
N GLY A 61 -0.09 -19.91 6.95
CA GLY A 61 -0.53 -19.16 8.13
C GLY A 61 0.57 -18.47 8.92
N PHE A 62 1.83 -18.49 8.44
CA PHE A 62 2.93 -17.70 8.99
C PHE A 62 2.64 -16.20 8.88
N TYR A 63 2.12 -15.77 7.72
CA TYR A 63 1.54 -14.44 7.52
C TYR A 63 0.02 -14.53 7.47
N ARG A 64 -0.68 -13.57 8.10
CA ARG A 64 -2.14 -13.57 8.16
C ARG A 64 -2.71 -12.20 7.82
N CYS A 65 -3.54 -12.12 6.79
CA CYS A 65 -4.37 -10.95 6.54
C CYS A 65 -5.74 -11.15 7.22
N PRO A 66 -6.20 -10.23 8.08
CA PRO A 66 -7.47 -10.37 8.80
C PRO A 66 -8.71 -10.09 7.93
N VAL A 67 -8.51 -9.64 6.69
CA VAL A 67 -9.58 -9.18 5.80
C VAL A 67 -10.12 -10.33 4.95
N GLU A 68 -11.44 -10.44 4.87
CA GLU A 68 -12.14 -11.39 3.99
C GLU A 68 -11.72 -11.18 2.52
N LYS A 69 -11.52 -12.28 1.79
CA LYS A 69 -10.83 -12.27 0.49
C LYS A 69 -11.51 -11.40 -0.55
N SER A 70 -12.85 -11.39 -0.62
CA SER A 70 -13.60 -10.64 -1.63
C SER A 70 -13.51 -9.12 -1.46
N VAL A 71 -13.14 -8.65 -0.27
CA VAL A 71 -13.03 -7.21 0.07
C VAL A 71 -11.60 -6.76 0.39
N ARG A 72 -10.60 -7.58 0.04
CA ARG A 72 -9.19 -7.24 0.22
C ARG A 72 -8.80 -6.03 -0.63
N SER A 73 -8.15 -5.06 0.01
CA SER A 73 -7.75 -3.82 -0.64
C SER A 73 -6.60 -4.03 -1.62
N LEU A 74 -6.71 -3.42 -2.81
CA LEU A 74 -5.59 -3.34 -3.76
C LEU A 74 -4.51 -2.34 -3.34
N MET A 75 -4.76 -1.52 -2.31
CA MET A 75 -3.91 -0.38 -1.94
C MET A 75 -3.20 -0.58 -0.61
N ASN A 76 -3.90 -1.11 0.39
CA ASN A 76 -3.38 -1.23 1.75
C ASN A 76 -3.54 -2.66 2.23
N VAL A 77 -2.44 -3.38 2.33
CA VAL A 77 -2.43 -4.79 2.70
C VAL A 77 -1.97 -4.92 4.15
N PRO A 78 -2.89 -5.02 5.13
CA PRO A 78 -2.54 -5.34 6.50
C PRO A 78 -2.27 -6.83 6.64
N PHE A 79 -1.21 -7.18 7.36
CA PHE A 79 -0.93 -8.57 7.72
C PHE A 79 -0.16 -8.64 9.04
N THR A 80 -0.35 -9.73 9.79
CA THR A 80 0.37 -10.03 11.03
C THR A 80 1.21 -11.29 10.84
N LEU A 81 2.16 -11.53 11.75
CA LEU A 81 2.84 -12.82 11.84
C LEU A 81 2.09 -13.75 12.81
N ALA A 82 2.22 -15.06 12.61
CA ALA A 82 1.72 -16.06 13.55
C ALA A 82 2.38 -15.95 14.94
N LYS A 83 3.64 -15.52 14.96
CA LYS A 83 4.46 -15.25 16.15
C LYS A 83 4.65 -13.71 16.29
N PRO A 84 3.79 -12.99 17.05
CA PRO A 84 3.81 -11.52 17.12
C PRO A 84 5.15 -10.94 17.59
N GLU A 85 5.93 -11.70 18.36
CA GLU A 85 7.27 -11.33 18.82
C GLU A 85 8.26 -11.09 17.67
N LEU A 86 8.01 -11.66 16.49
CA LEU A 86 8.82 -11.48 15.29
C LEU A 86 8.50 -10.20 14.51
N GLU A 87 7.40 -9.49 14.81
CA GLU A 87 6.98 -8.29 14.07
C GLU A 87 8.01 -7.16 14.12
N ALA A 88 8.61 -6.95 15.30
CA ALA A 88 9.62 -5.92 15.48
C ALA A 88 10.91 -6.23 14.70
N GLU A 89 11.30 -7.50 14.65
CA GLU A 89 12.44 -7.99 13.87
C GLU A 89 12.17 -7.84 12.37
N PHE A 90 11.00 -8.29 11.89
CA PHE A 90 10.58 -8.15 10.50
C PHE A 90 10.68 -6.69 10.02
N ILE A 91 10.13 -5.74 10.78
CA ILE A 91 10.16 -4.31 10.43
C ILE A 91 11.61 -3.78 10.40
N LYS A 92 12.42 -4.17 11.38
CA LYS A 92 13.82 -3.73 11.49
C LYS A 92 14.67 -4.25 10.33
N GLU A 93 14.50 -5.51 9.96
CA GLU A 93 15.24 -6.13 8.85
C GLU A 93 14.77 -5.62 7.49
N ALA A 94 13.46 -5.48 7.29
CA ALA A 94 12.91 -4.88 6.08
C ALA A 94 13.47 -3.46 5.87
N ALA A 95 13.61 -2.67 6.94
CA ALA A 95 14.19 -1.34 6.87
C ALA A 95 15.67 -1.34 6.44
N LYS A 96 16.47 -2.34 6.85
CA LYS A 96 17.87 -2.51 6.38
C LYS A 96 17.91 -2.77 4.88
N GLU A 97 16.90 -3.47 4.36
CA GLU A 97 16.68 -3.72 2.93
C GLU A 97 16.01 -2.55 2.19
N LYS A 98 15.95 -1.36 2.80
CA LYS A 98 15.30 -0.15 2.25
C LYS A 98 13.79 -0.27 2.02
N MET A 99 13.13 -1.22 2.67
CA MET A 99 11.67 -1.34 2.71
C MET A 99 11.15 -0.70 3.99
N VAL A 100 10.80 0.59 3.89
CA VAL A 100 10.42 1.42 5.04
C VAL A 100 8.90 1.56 5.17
N GLN A 101 8.44 2.10 6.31
CA GLN A 101 7.02 2.40 6.57
C GLN A 101 6.07 1.19 6.53
N LEU A 102 6.58 -0.02 6.81
CA LEU A 102 5.77 -1.25 6.89
C LEU A 102 5.07 -1.44 8.24
N LYS A 103 5.39 -0.67 9.28
CA LYS A 103 4.77 -0.82 10.60
C LYS A 103 3.25 -0.58 10.50
N GLY A 104 2.48 -1.55 11.00
CA GLY A 104 1.03 -1.49 11.02
C GLY A 104 0.48 -0.38 11.92
N HIS A 105 -0.83 -0.16 11.84
CA HIS A 105 -1.48 0.86 12.66
C HIS A 105 -1.46 0.47 14.14
N ARG A 106 -1.29 1.44 15.05
CA ARG A 106 -1.16 1.22 16.49
C ARG A 106 -2.29 0.36 17.09
N SER A 107 -3.50 0.46 16.55
CA SER A 107 -4.67 -0.29 17.06
C SER A 107 -4.64 -1.79 16.75
N VAL A 108 -3.86 -2.24 15.77
CA VAL A 108 -3.88 -3.63 15.30
C VAL A 108 -2.50 -4.32 15.30
N GLY A 109 -1.40 -3.56 15.46
CA GLY A 109 -0.05 -4.11 15.39
C GLY A 109 0.31 -4.59 13.98
N GLY A 110 1.21 -5.55 13.87
CA GLY A 110 1.60 -6.17 12.60
C GLY A 110 2.24 -5.21 11.62
N MET A 111 2.02 -5.51 10.34
CA MET A 111 2.51 -4.76 9.20
C MET A 111 1.37 -4.24 8.35
N ARG A 112 1.65 -3.18 7.62
CA ARG A 112 0.79 -2.65 6.56
C ARG A 112 1.63 -2.24 5.37
N ALA A 113 1.52 -2.97 4.28
CA ALA A 113 2.13 -2.60 3.01
C ALA A 113 1.15 -1.72 2.21
N SER A 114 1.47 -0.44 2.07
CA SER A 114 0.73 0.49 1.22
C SER A 114 1.35 0.51 -0.19
N ILE A 115 0.62 -0.02 -1.17
CA ILE A 115 1.08 -0.29 -2.54
C ILE A 115 0.33 0.57 -3.57
N TYR A 116 0.23 1.88 -3.29
CA TYR A 116 -0.43 2.89 -4.15
C TYR A 116 0.08 2.90 -5.61
N ASN A 117 -0.56 3.68 -6.48
CA ASN A 117 -0.23 3.76 -7.91
C ASN A 117 1.27 3.93 -8.18
N ALA A 118 1.92 4.85 -7.45
CA ALA A 118 3.35 5.14 -7.59
C ALA A 118 4.28 4.06 -7.00
N MET A 119 3.78 3.07 -6.26
CA MET A 119 4.59 1.95 -5.80
C MET A 119 4.97 1.06 -7.00
N PRO A 120 6.27 0.91 -7.31
CA PRO A 120 6.71 0.06 -8.41
C PRO A 120 6.47 -1.42 -8.10
N LEU A 121 6.23 -2.21 -9.16
CA LEU A 121 6.07 -3.67 -9.06
C LEU A 121 7.28 -4.33 -8.38
N ALA A 122 8.49 -3.91 -8.74
CA ALA A 122 9.74 -4.38 -8.15
C ALA A 122 9.81 -4.17 -6.62
N GLY A 123 9.16 -3.13 -6.09
CA GLY A 123 9.07 -2.93 -4.63
C GLY A 123 8.26 -4.02 -3.95
N VAL A 124 7.16 -4.45 -4.58
CA VAL A 124 6.32 -5.56 -4.08
C VAL A 124 7.03 -6.90 -4.24
N GLU A 125 7.69 -7.13 -5.37
CA GLU A 125 8.49 -8.35 -5.60
C GLU A 125 9.62 -8.47 -4.58
N LYS A 126 10.32 -7.36 -4.27
CA LYS A 126 11.35 -7.33 -3.23
C LYS A 126 10.77 -7.67 -1.85
N LEU A 127 9.61 -7.10 -1.50
CA LEU A 127 8.93 -7.41 -0.24
C LEU A 127 8.55 -8.89 -0.15
N VAL A 128 7.99 -9.47 -1.20
CA VAL A 128 7.65 -10.90 -1.22
C VAL A 128 8.88 -11.79 -1.14
N SER A 129 9.97 -11.43 -1.81
CA SER A 129 11.25 -12.15 -1.67
C SER A 129 11.75 -12.12 -0.23
N PHE A 130 11.71 -10.96 0.42
CA PHE A 130 12.06 -10.81 1.82
C PHE A 130 11.14 -11.62 2.74
N MET A 131 9.83 -11.63 2.49
CA MET A 131 8.87 -12.43 3.26
C MET A 131 9.18 -13.93 3.18
N LYS A 132 9.52 -14.44 2.00
CA LYS A 132 9.88 -15.85 1.83
C LYS A 132 11.16 -16.22 2.59
N ASP A 133 12.18 -15.37 2.51
CA ASP A 133 13.43 -15.55 3.27
C ASP A 133 13.19 -15.51 4.79
N PHE A 134 12.44 -14.49 5.25
CA PHE A 134 12.11 -14.31 6.65
C PHE A 134 11.33 -15.53 7.18
N GLN A 135 10.31 -15.99 6.46
CA GLN A 135 9.62 -17.22 6.83
C GLN A 135 10.59 -18.41 6.92
N ALA A 136 11.43 -18.64 5.90
CA ALA A 136 12.36 -19.78 5.90
C ALA A 136 13.31 -19.80 7.11
N ARG A 137 13.70 -18.63 7.64
CA ARG A 137 14.53 -18.50 8.84
C ARG A 137 13.80 -18.72 10.17
N HIS A 138 12.47 -18.62 10.19
CA HIS A 138 11.68 -18.57 11.43
C HIS A 138 10.53 -19.61 11.52
N ASP A 139 10.30 -20.40 10.46
CA ASP A 139 9.27 -21.45 10.38
C ASP A 139 9.69 -22.78 11.03
N SER A 140 10.75 -22.75 11.86
CA SER A 140 11.17 -23.87 12.73
C SER A 140 10.28 -24.01 13.97
#